data_AF-A0A0C2F3F8-F1
#
_entry.id   AF-A0A0C2F3F8-F1
#
_cell.length_a   1.000
_cell.length_b   1.000
_cell.length_c   1.000
_cell.angle_alpha   90.00
_cell.angle_beta   90.00
_cell.angle_gamma   90.00
#
_symmetry.space_group_name_H-M   'P 1'
#
loop_
_entity.id
_entity.type
_entity.pdbx_description
1 polymer ?
#
loop_
_entity_poly.entity_id
_entity_poly.type
_entity_poly.pdbx_seq_one_letter_code
_entity_poly.pdbx_strand_id
1 'polypeptide(L)'
;MTILQFIFFFGWMKVAEALLNPLGEDDDDFECNFLIDKNIATGLSIVDETYDYCPELKPDRFMDPNYEPVYSEESQKHGHDNALVGSAEGIKLADSNENVKMVS
;
A
#
# COMPACT_ATOMS: atom_id res chain seq x y z
N MET A 1 -30.04 -26.62 0.16
CA MET A 1 -30.09 -25.47 1.09
C MET A 1 -29.35 -25.76 2.40
N THR A 2 -29.58 -26.89 3.07
CA THR A 2 -28.92 -27.23 4.35
C THR A 2 -27.40 -27.37 4.26
N ILE A 3 -26.87 -27.94 3.17
CA ILE A 3 -25.41 -28.09 2.96
C ILE A 3 -24.73 -26.72 2.85
N LEU A 4 -25.32 -25.77 2.12
CA LEU A 4 -24.75 -24.42 1.99
C LEU A 4 -24.78 -23.67 3.33
N GLN A 5 -25.87 -23.78 4.07
CA GLN A 5 -25.97 -23.21 5.43
C GLN A 5 -24.92 -23.82 6.36
N PHE A 6 -24.71 -25.14 6.30
CA PHE A 6 -23.66 -25.82 7.06
C PHE A 6 -22.27 -25.29 6.71
N ILE A 7 -21.92 -25.19 5.42
CA ILE A 7 -20.63 -24.64 4.98
C ILE A 7 -20.44 -23.22 5.51
N PHE A 8 -21.46 -22.36 5.47
CA PHE A 8 -21.35 -21.00 6.00
C PHE A 8 -21.06 -20.95 7.50
N PHE A 9 -21.86 -21.64 8.32
CA PHE A 9 -21.70 -21.58 9.78
C PHE A 9 -20.45 -22.32 10.26
N PHE A 10 -20.20 -23.51 9.71
CA PHE A 10 -19.05 -24.31 10.10
C PHE A 10 -17.75 -23.75 9.52
N GLY A 11 -17.79 -23.20 8.31
CA GLY A 11 -16.66 -22.49 7.70
C GLY A 11 -16.28 -21.24 8.49
N TRP A 12 -17.25 -20.42 8.90
CA TRP A 12 -16.96 -19.24 9.71
C TRP A 12 -16.38 -19.60 11.09
N MET A 13 -16.90 -20.65 11.72
CA MET A 13 -16.32 -21.20 12.95
C MET A 13 -14.87 -21.67 12.72
N LYS A 14 -14.59 -22.36 11.61
CA LYS A 14 -13.24 -22.83 11.28
C LYS A 14 -12.24 -21.72 11.03
N VAL A 15 -12.66 -20.59 10.47
CA VAL A 15 -11.81 -19.39 10.37
C VAL A 15 -11.41 -18.87 11.76
N ALA A 16 -12.36 -18.82 12.70
CA ALA A 16 -12.06 -18.41 14.07
C ALA A 16 -11.14 -19.40 14.80
N GLU A 17 -11.28 -20.70 14.52
CA GLU A 17 -10.41 -21.76 15.06
C GLU A 17 -8.98 -21.64 14.53
N ALA A 18 -8.80 -21.45 13.23
CA ALA A 18 -7.48 -21.25 12.61
C ALA A 18 -6.78 -20.00 13.17
N LEU A 19 -7.52 -18.91 13.39
CA LEU A 19 -6.96 -17.67 13.93
C LEU A 19 -6.81 -17.65 15.46
N LEU A 20 -7.27 -18.70 16.17
CA LEU A 20 -7.23 -18.73 17.63
C LEU A 20 -5.80 -18.78 18.17
N ASN A 21 -4.91 -19.51 17.47
CA ASN A 21 -3.50 -19.58 17.79
C ASN A 21 -2.65 -19.51 16.50
N PRO A 22 -2.34 -18.31 15.99
CA PRO A 22 -1.64 -18.12 14.72
C PRO A 22 -0.13 -18.43 14.79
N LEU A 23 0.34 -19.04 15.89
CA LEU A 23 1.74 -19.35 16.17
C LEU A 23 1.99 -20.87 16.22
N GLY A 24 1.06 -21.66 15.67
CA GLY A 24 1.19 -23.10 15.55
C GLY A 24 2.01 -23.54 14.34
N GLU A 25 1.62 -24.68 13.77
CA GLU A 25 2.22 -25.27 12.56
C GLU A 25 1.16 -25.51 11.46
N ASP A 26 -0.02 -24.89 11.57
CA ASP A 26 -1.04 -24.99 10.52
C ASP A 26 -0.59 -24.21 9.27
N ASP A 27 -1.09 -24.60 8.09
CA ASP A 27 -0.66 -24.03 6.81
C ASP A 27 -0.88 -22.49 6.70
N ASP A 28 -1.82 -21.94 7.47
CA ASP A 28 -2.18 -20.51 7.50
C ASP A 28 -1.56 -19.75 8.71
N ASP A 29 -0.73 -20.41 9.53
CA ASP A 29 -0.05 -19.79 10.67
C ASP A 29 1.11 -18.89 10.24
N PHE A 30 1.59 -18.06 11.16
CA PHE A 30 2.75 -17.22 10.89
C PHE A 30 4.03 -18.05 10.76
N GLU A 31 4.78 -17.78 9.69
CA GLU A 31 6.12 -18.33 9.44
C GLU A 31 7.18 -17.74 10.39
N CYS A 32 7.07 -18.06 11.68
CA CYS A 32 7.89 -17.47 12.75
C CYS A 32 9.36 -17.84 12.62
N ASN A 33 9.67 -19.08 12.23
CA ASN A 33 11.06 -19.52 12.03
C ASN A 33 11.75 -18.70 10.92
N PHE A 34 11.05 -18.47 9.81
CA PHE A 34 11.54 -17.58 8.75
C PHE A 34 11.81 -16.16 9.27
N LEU A 35 10.89 -15.59 10.05
CA LEU A 35 11.08 -14.25 10.61
C LEU A 35 12.29 -14.19 11.55
N ILE A 36 12.51 -15.21 12.38
CA ILE A 36 13.67 -15.30 13.27
C ILE A 36 14.96 -15.33 12.44
N ASP A 37 15.05 -16.24 11.48
CA ASP A 37 16.23 -16.39 10.62
C ASP A 37 16.53 -15.10 9.84
N LYS A 38 15.50 -14.52 9.22
CA LYS A 38 15.61 -13.26 8.47
C LYS A 38 16.07 -12.13 9.38
N ASN A 39 15.51 -12.00 10.58
CA ASN A 39 15.84 -10.91 11.49
C ASN A 39 17.27 -11.04 12.03
N ILE A 40 17.71 -12.25 12.38
CA ILE A 40 19.09 -12.47 12.81
C ILE A 40 20.06 -12.16 11.67
N ALA A 41 19.83 -12.69 10.47
CA ALA A 41 20.68 -12.43 9.32
C ALA A 41 20.74 -10.93 8.98
N THR A 42 19.58 -10.26 8.88
CA THR A 42 19.52 -8.83 8.57
C THR A 42 20.21 -8.00 9.66
N GLY A 43 19.92 -8.30 10.93
CA GLY A 43 20.47 -7.58 12.07
C GLY A 43 22.00 -7.68 12.14
N LEU A 44 22.55 -8.87 11.90
CA LEU A 44 23.99 -9.08 11.86
C LEU A 44 24.65 -8.37 10.67
N SER A 45 24.08 -8.45 9.45
CA SER A 45 24.61 -7.68 8.30
C SER A 45 24.59 -6.17 8.55
N ILE A 46 23.57 -5.65 9.25
CA ILE A 46 23.49 -4.22 9.58
C ILE A 46 24.68 -3.78 10.45
N VAL A 47 24.98 -4.52 11.51
CA VAL A 47 25.99 -4.12 12.51
C VAL A 47 27.42 -4.59 12.22
N ASP A 48 27.59 -5.52 11.27
CA ASP A 48 28.91 -6.04 10.87
C ASP A 48 29.31 -5.51 9.49
N GLU A 49 28.71 -6.05 8.42
CA GLU A 49 29.09 -5.76 7.03
C GLU A 49 28.82 -4.30 6.62
N THR A 50 27.71 -3.71 7.08
CA THR A 50 27.29 -2.35 6.69
C THR A 50 27.55 -1.30 7.76
N TYR A 51 28.26 -1.65 8.82
CA TYR A 51 28.58 -0.69 9.88
C TYR A 51 29.46 0.45 9.34
N ASP A 52 29.01 1.69 9.57
CA ASP A 52 29.69 2.92 9.10
C ASP A 52 29.95 2.96 7.58
N TYR A 53 29.25 2.12 6.82
CA TYR A 53 29.34 2.08 5.37
C TYR A 53 28.21 2.92 4.77
N CYS A 54 28.57 4.06 4.19
CA CYS A 54 27.66 4.92 3.45
C CYS A 54 28.03 4.94 1.95
N PRO A 55 27.05 4.88 1.03
CA PRO A 55 27.31 5.06 -0.39
C PRO A 55 27.89 6.44 -0.69
N GLU A 56 28.61 6.58 -1.81
CA GLU A 56 29.10 7.87 -2.28
C GLU A 56 27.94 8.85 -2.55
N LEU A 57 28.03 10.05 -1.99
CA LEU A 57 27.07 11.11 -2.24
C LEU A 57 27.21 11.64 -3.68
N LYS A 58 26.14 11.55 -4.46
CA LYS A 58 26.05 12.05 -5.84
C LYS A 58 24.73 12.82 -6.01
N PRO A 59 24.69 13.89 -6.83
CA PRO A 59 23.43 14.54 -7.15
C PRO A 59 22.49 13.53 -7.82
N ASP A 60 21.25 13.50 -7.36
CA ASP A 60 20.24 12.61 -7.91
C ASP A 60 19.58 13.21 -9.16
N ARG A 61 18.76 12.40 -9.84
CA ARG A 61 18.11 12.79 -11.11
C ARG A 61 17.10 13.91 -10.95
N PHE A 62 16.51 14.09 -9.77
CA PHE A 62 15.54 15.15 -9.48
C PHE A 62 16.22 16.51 -9.24
N MET A 63 17.55 16.60 -9.30
CA MET A 63 18.25 17.88 -9.33
C MET A 63 17.96 18.68 -10.61
N ASP A 64 17.64 18.02 -11.71
CA ASP A 64 17.19 18.66 -12.94
C ASP A 64 15.69 19.01 -12.83
N PRO A 65 15.30 20.30 -12.90
CA PRO A 65 13.89 20.71 -12.85
C PRO A 65 13.03 20.14 -13.98
N ASN A 66 13.64 19.68 -15.07
CA ASN A 66 12.94 19.11 -16.22
C ASN A 66 12.90 17.57 -16.19
N TYR A 67 13.40 16.94 -15.12
CA TYR A 67 13.38 15.49 -15.02
C TYR A 67 11.96 14.98 -14.75
N GLU A 68 11.41 14.22 -15.68
CA GLU A 68 10.15 13.51 -15.53
C GLU A 68 10.40 12.02 -15.28
N PRO A 69 9.84 11.42 -14.21
CA PRO A 69 9.93 9.98 -13.97
C PRO A 69 9.36 9.18 -15.13
N VAL A 70 10.09 8.15 -15.56
CA VAL A 70 9.66 7.27 -16.65
C VAL A 70 8.78 6.15 -16.10
N TYR A 71 7.63 5.94 -16.73
CA TYR A 71 6.70 4.86 -16.42
C TYR A 71 6.62 3.89 -17.61
N SER A 72 6.35 2.61 -17.34
CA SER A 72 6.04 1.64 -18.41
C SER A 72 4.72 2.00 -19.11
N GLU A 73 4.54 1.58 -20.36
CA GLU A 73 3.33 1.87 -21.16
C GLU A 73 2.03 1.45 -20.43
N GLU A 74 2.03 0.29 -19.77
CA GLU A 74 0.88 -0.20 -18.99
C GLU A 74 0.54 0.69 -17.79
N SER A 75 1.55 1.23 -17.10
CA SER A 75 1.36 2.13 -15.96
C SER A 75 0.88 3.53 -16.41
N GLN A 76 1.26 3.97 -17.62
CA GLN A 76 0.85 5.26 -18.18
C GLN A 76 -0.62 5.30 -18.62
N LYS A 77 -1.21 4.15 -18.99
CA LYS A 77 -2.63 4.08 -19.42
C LYS A 77 -3.62 4.66 -18.40
N HIS A 78 -3.27 4.64 -17.11
CA HIS A 78 -4.10 5.18 -16.03
C HIS A 78 -3.49 6.43 -15.36
N GLY A 79 -2.36 6.92 -15.88
CA GLY A 79 -1.44 7.80 -15.18
C GLY A 79 -1.01 9.02 -15.98
N HIS A 80 -1.98 9.80 -16.46
CA HIS A 80 -1.72 11.21 -16.73
C HIS A 80 -2.31 12.02 -15.58
N ASP A 81 -1.47 12.71 -14.81
CA ASP A 81 -1.74 13.78 -13.83
C ASP A 81 -3.12 13.86 -13.17
N ASN A 82 -3.73 12.72 -12.81
CA ASN A 82 -4.88 12.65 -11.91
C ASN A 82 -4.44 12.95 -10.47
N ALA A 83 -3.53 13.91 -10.29
CA ALA A 83 -3.29 14.51 -9.00
C ALA A 83 -4.66 14.85 -8.42
N LEU A 84 -4.91 14.38 -7.20
CA LEU A 84 -6.15 14.68 -6.51
C LEU A 84 -6.18 16.18 -6.22
N VAL A 85 -6.73 16.95 -7.16
CA VAL A 85 -6.86 18.41 -7.07
C VAL A 85 -8.05 18.83 -6.19
N GLY A 86 -8.87 17.87 -5.78
CA GLY A 86 -10.03 18.03 -4.91
C GLY A 86 -11.35 18.05 -5.67
N SER A 87 -12.44 17.65 -5.01
CA SER A 87 -13.79 17.61 -5.60
C SER A 87 -14.37 18.99 -5.96
N ALA A 88 -13.72 20.06 -5.48
CA ALA A 88 -14.09 21.44 -5.73
C ALA A 88 -13.11 22.17 -6.68
N GLU A 89 -12.12 21.47 -7.25
CA GLU A 89 -11.23 22.09 -8.22
C GLU A 89 -12.03 22.46 -9.48
N GLY A 90 -11.89 23.71 -9.92
CA GLY A 90 -12.69 24.28 -11.02
C GLY A 90 -13.99 24.98 -10.62
N ILE A 91 -14.40 24.97 -9.34
CA ILE A 91 -15.54 25.80 -8.89
C ILE A 91 -15.15 27.28 -8.99
N LYS A 92 -15.78 28.00 -9.92
CA LYS A 92 -15.76 29.47 -9.97
C LYS A 92 -16.86 29.99 -9.04
N LEU A 93 -16.48 30.72 -7.99
CA LEU A 93 -17.45 31.39 -7.12
C LEU A 93 -18.20 32.45 -7.93
N ALA A 94 -19.52 32.51 -7.76
CA ALA A 94 -20.35 33.52 -8.41
C ALA A 94 -19.99 34.92 -7.89
N ASP A 95 -19.94 35.90 -8.79
CA ASP A 95 -19.78 37.29 -8.40
C ASP A 95 -21.03 37.80 -7.68
N SER A 96 -20.86 38.81 -6.83
CA SER A 96 -21.90 39.33 -5.91
C SER A 96 -23.25 39.73 -6.54
N ASN A 97 -23.34 39.84 -7.88
CA ASN A 97 -24.56 40.20 -8.61
C ASN A 97 -25.06 39.13 -9.61
N GLU A 98 -24.51 37.90 -9.62
CA GLU A 98 -25.02 36.83 -10.48
C GLU A 98 -26.21 36.07 -9.85
N ASN A 99 -27.31 35.95 -10.60
CA ASN A 99 -28.46 35.13 -10.19
C ASN A 99 -28.15 33.65 -10.39
N VAL A 100 -27.80 32.96 -9.31
CA VAL A 100 -27.55 31.52 -9.33
C VAL A 100 -28.87 30.76 -9.15
N LYS A 101 -29.21 29.90 -10.12
CA LYS A 101 -30.40 29.07 -10.05
C LYS A 101 -30.15 27.86 -9.14
N MET A 102 -30.75 27.90 -7.96
CA MET A 102 -30.76 26.78 -7.02
C MET A 102 -31.66 25.66 -7.56
N VAL A 103 -31.14 24.43 -7.61
CA VAL A 103 -31.90 23.22 -7.96
C VAL A 103 -31.78 22.21 -6.82
N SER A 104 -32.88 21.50 -6.54
CA SER A 104 -32.95 20.41 -5.55
C SER A 104 -32.61 19.07 -6.19
#